data_AF-A0A942HKQ8-F1
#
_entry.id   AF-A0A942HKQ8-F1
#
_cell.length_a   1.000
_cell.length_b   1.000
_cell.length_c   1.000
_cell.angle_alpha   90.00
_cell.angle_beta   90.00
_cell.angle_gamma   90.00
#
_symmetry.space_group_name_H-M   'P 1'
#
loop_
_entity.id
_entity.type
_entity.pdbx_description
1 polymer ?
#
loop_
_entity_poly.entity_id
_entity_poly.type
_entity_poly.pdbx_seq_one_letter_code
_entity_poly.pdbx_strand_id
1 'polypeptide(L)'
;MSNREAAKKGHEKAVADQLLETEKLDATFERVGDPDKKEPDAIYQTEGRTVGIEVATAYYDEADAQDEWEIATGEFPLAPGEIRPSSTGIMGNPDQMIREAVQEELEDKCGKKYAGVDETWLCINMFAALNDAESVAGCLKELEVPATHNFARIYLTYTAPEHEGGKYIAKRIA
;
A
#
# COMPACT_ATOMS: atom_id res chain seq x y z
N MET A 1 -18.23 14.74 -1.93
CA MET A 1 -16.98 13.96 -1.88
C MET A 1 -15.85 14.99 -1.90
N SER A 2 -15.03 15.03 -0.86
CA SER A 2 -13.88 15.93 -0.80
C SER A 2 -12.84 15.53 -1.84
N ASN A 3 -12.05 16.47 -2.37
CA ASN A 3 -10.90 16.16 -3.24
C ASN A 3 -9.97 15.13 -2.59
N ARG A 4 -9.85 15.17 -1.26
CA ARG A 4 -9.05 14.23 -0.47
C ARG A 4 -9.56 12.79 -0.54
N GLU A 5 -10.87 12.60 -0.46
CA GLU A 5 -11.48 11.26 -0.55
C GLU A 5 -11.32 10.66 -1.95
N ALA A 6 -11.44 11.50 -2.99
CA ALA A 6 -11.24 11.08 -4.37
C ALA A 6 -9.77 10.70 -4.64
N ALA A 7 -8.83 11.50 -4.15
CA ALA A 7 -7.40 11.22 -4.28
C ALA A 7 -7.00 9.92 -3.55
N LYS A 8 -7.51 9.71 -2.33
CA LYS A 8 -7.34 8.47 -1.58
C LYS A 8 -7.80 7.24 -2.35
N LYS A 9 -9.05 7.26 -2.82
CA LYS A 9 -9.61 6.16 -3.62
C LYS A 9 -8.85 5.91 -4.92
N GLY A 10 -8.36 6.98 -5.55
CA GLY A 10 -7.51 6.90 -6.74
C GLY A 10 -6.20 6.18 -6.48
N HIS A 11 -5.51 6.54 -5.39
CA HIS A 11 -4.27 5.90 -4.94
C HIS A 11 -4.49 4.42 -4.61
N GLU A 12 -5.49 4.10 -3.80
CA GLU A 12 -5.82 2.71 -3.41
C GLU A 12 -6.13 1.85 -4.63
N LYS A 13 -6.91 2.38 -5.59
CA LYS A 13 -7.16 1.69 -6.85
C LYS A 13 -5.87 1.47 -7.64
N ALA A 14 -5.03 2.50 -7.78
CA ALA A 14 -3.78 2.40 -8.56
C ALA A 14 -2.82 1.35 -7.98
N VAL A 15 -2.68 1.30 -6.66
CA VAL A 15 -1.89 0.26 -5.97
C VAL A 15 -2.47 -1.13 -6.23
N ALA A 16 -3.80 -1.29 -6.10
CA ALA A 16 -4.46 -2.55 -6.37
C ALA A 16 -4.33 -3.00 -7.84
N ASP A 17 -4.44 -2.08 -8.80
CA ASP A 17 -4.20 -2.34 -10.23
C ASP A 17 -2.76 -2.85 -10.46
N GLN A 18 -1.77 -2.18 -9.86
CA GLN A 18 -0.35 -2.55 -9.99
C GLN A 18 -0.04 -3.93 -9.40
N LEU A 19 -0.66 -4.27 -8.27
CA LEU A 19 -0.56 -5.61 -7.69
C LEU A 19 -1.08 -6.66 -8.67
N LEU A 20 -2.28 -6.46 -9.23
CA LEU A 20 -2.91 -7.39 -10.16
C LEU A 20 -2.09 -7.55 -11.46
N GLU A 21 -1.56 -6.44 -11.99
CA GLU A 21 -0.66 -6.46 -13.15
C GLU A 21 0.62 -7.25 -12.87
N THR A 22 1.22 -7.05 -11.70
CA THR A 22 2.45 -7.73 -11.28
C THR A 22 2.25 -9.23 -11.10
N GLU A 23 1.11 -9.63 -10.53
CA GLU A 23 0.69 -11.03 -10.40
C GLU A 23 0.19 -11.62 -11.73
N LYS A 24 0.09 -10.81 -12.78
CA LYS A 24 -0.39 -11.18 -14.12
C LYS A 24 -1.78 -11.78 -14.11
N LEU A 25 -2.64 -11.23 -13.28
CA LEU A 25 -4.02 -11.66 -13.14
C LEU A 25 -4.92 -10.86 -14.08
N ASP A 26 -5.75 -11.57 -14.84
CA ASP A 26 -6.80 -10.93 -15.62
C ASP A 26 -7.95 -10.57 -14.67
N ALA A 27 -8.00 -9.29 -14.31
CA ALA A 27 -8.94 -8.75 -13.35
C ALA A 27 -9.60 -7.48 -13.90
N THR A 28 -10.91 -7.40 -13.76
CA THR A 28 -11.69 -6.22 -14.15
C THR A 28 -12.11 -5.45 -12.91
N PHE A 29 -11.73 -4.18 -12.83
CA PHE A 29 -12.20 -3.29 -11.76
C PHE A 29 -13.72 -3.12 -11.85
N GLU A 30 -14.43 -3.42 -10.77
CA GLU A 30 -15.87 -3.17 -10.68
C GLU A 30 -16.16 -1.81 -10.05
N ARG A 31 -15.61 -1.59 -8.85
CA ARG A 31 -15.93 -0.42 -8.03
C ARG A 31 -15.00 -0.28 -6.83
N VAL A 32 -15.07 0.88 -6.21
CA VAL A 32 -14.53 1.14 -4.86
C VAL A 32 -15.45 0.48 -3.82
N GLY A 33 -14.87 0.02 -2.72
CA GLY A 33 -15.57 -0.50 -1.56
C GLY A 33 -16.41 0.53 -0.82
N ASP A 34 -17.41 0.01 -0.10
CA ASP A 34 -18.27 0.75 0.80
C ASP A 34 -17.93 0.40 2.27
N PRO A 35 -17.30 1.33 3.04
CA PRO A 35 -16.90 1.06 4.41
C PRO A 35 -18.09 0.82 5.34
N ASP A 36 -19.27 1.37 5.05
CA ASP A 36 -20.48 1.13 5.85
C ASP A 36 -20.96 -0.32 5.71
N LYS A 37 -20.56 -1.00 4.63
CA LYS A 37 -20.80 -2.44 4.41
C LYS A 37 -19.61 -3.31 4.78
N LYS A 38 -18.53 -2.71 5.31
CA LYS A 38 -17.27 -3.39 5.63
C LYS A 38 -16.64 -4.06 4.41
N GLU A 39 -16.72 -3.40 3.26
CA GLU A 39 -16.07 -3.89 2.04
C GLU A 39 -14.61 -3.44 1.99
N PRO A 40 -13.73 -4.20 1.30
CA PRO A 40 -12.35 -3.76 1.03
C PRO A 40 -12.29 -2.57 0.09
N ASP A 41 -11.22 -1.78 0.15
CA ASP A 41 -11.07 -0.51 -0.59
C ASP A 41 -11.37 -0.60 -2.09
N ALA A 42 -10.93 -1.67 -2.77
CA ALA A 42 -11.18 -1.87 -4.19
C ALA A 42 -11.71 -3.28 -4.49
N ILE A 43 -12.70 -3.37 -5.38
CA ILE A 43 -13.37 -4.63 -5.74
C ILE A 43 -13.17 -4.92 -7.24
N TYR A 44 -12.77 -6.15 -7.52
CA TYR A 44 -12.47 -6.67 -8.85
C TYR A 44 -13.22 -7.98 -9.12
N GLN A 45 -13.49 -8.26 -10.40
CA GLN A 45 -13.82 -9.59 -10.88
C GLN A 45 -12.58 -10.24 -11.49
N THR A 46 -12.25 -11.44 -11.04
CA THR A 46 -11.21 -12.26 -11.66
C THR A 46 -11.56 -13.73 -11.51
N GLU A 47 -11.33 -14.53 -12.56
CA GLU A 47 -11.61 -15.97 -12.57
C GLU A 47 -13.04 -16.36 -12.14
N GLY A 48 -14.02 -15.46 -12.37
CA GLY A 48 -15.42 -15.66 -11.97
C GLY A 48 -15.68 -15.49 -10.46
N ARG A 49 -14.75 -14.89 -9.72
CA ARG A 49 -14.87 -14.52 -8.31
C ARG A 49 -14.79 -13.01 -8.12
N THR A 50 -15.47 -12.56 -7.08
CA THR A 50 -15.34 -11.19 -6.56
C THR A 50 -14.19 -11.15 -5.58
N VAL A 51 -13.11 -10.46 -5.94
CA VAL A 51 -11.93 -10.26 -5.09
C VAL A 51 -11.93 -8.82 -4.59
N GLY A 52 -11.91 -8.66 -3.26
CA GLY A 52 -11.69 -7.36 -2.64
C GLY A 52 -10.24 -7.21 -2.21
N ILE A 53 -9.62 -6.09 -2.56
CA ILE A 53 -8.26 -5.74 -2.18
C ILE A 53 -8.35 -4.57 -1.19
N GLU A 54 -7.92 -4.83 0.04
CA GLU A 54 -7.67 -3.80 1.04
C GLU A 54 -6.27 -3.24 0.83
N VAL A 55 -6.14 -1.92 0.81
CA VAL A 55 -4.87 -1.23 0.63
C VAL A 55 -4.47 -0.50 1.91
N ALA A 56 -3.23 -0.74 2.32
CA ALA A 56 -2.54 0.03 3.35
C ALA A 56 -1.31 0.67 2.72
N THR A 57 -0.92 1.87 3.17
CA THR A 57 0.36 2.47 2.75
C THR A 57 1.19 2.76 3.98
N ALA A 58 2.38 2.15 4.05
CA ALA A 58 3.35 2.39 5.11
C ALA A 58 4.37 3.43 4.63
N TYR A 59 4.59 4.46 5.45
CA TYR A 59 5.58 5.52 5.26
C TYR A 59 6.62 5.42 6.37
N TYR A 60 7.78 6.08 6.21
CA TYR A 60 8.76 6.14 7.29
C TYR A 60 8.23 6.91 8.49
N ASP A 61 7.49 7.99 8.26
CA ASP A 61 6.76 8.72 9.29
C ASP A 61 5.45 9.34 8.77
N GLU A 62 4.65 9.88 9.68
CA GLU A 62 3.38 10.56 9.36
C GLU A 62 3.58 11.88 8.59
N ALA A 63 4.76 12.49 8.71
CA ALA A 63 5.07 13.77 8.07
C ALA A 63 5.33 13.58 6.57
N ASP A 64 6.05 12.53 6.18
CA ASP A 64 6.23 12.07 4.81
C ASP A 64 4.88 11.70 4.20
N ALA A 65 3.99 11.03 4.96
CA ALA A 65 2.64 10.76 4.49
C ALA A 65 1.89 12.08 4.18
N GLN A 66 1.97 13.07 5.08
CA GLN A 66 1.31 14.36 4.89
C GLN A 66 1.87 15.16 3.71
N ASP A 67 3.20 15.24 3.56
CA ASP A 67 3.86 15.95 2.46
C ASP A 67 3.46 15.35 1.10
N GLU A 68 3.44 14.03 0.97
CA GLU A 68 3.06 13.37 -0.27
C GLU A 68 1.57 13.56 -0.60
N TRP A 69 0.72 13.61 0.43
CA TRP A 69 -0.69 13.95 0.27
C TRP A 69 -0.91 15.40 -0.17
N GLU A 70 -0.21 16.37 0.41
CA GLU A 70 -0.29 17.79 0.05
C GLU A 70 0.13 18.02 -1.40
N ILE A 71 1.14 17.29 -1.87
CA ILE A 71 1.61 17.32 -3.25
C ILE A 71 0.57 16.67 -4.18
N ALA A 72 0.10 15.47 -3.85
CA ALA A 72 -0.82 14.70 -4.70
C ALA A 72 -2.20 15.37 -4.85
N THR A 73 -2.66 16.09 -3.81
CA THR A 73 -3.95 16.81 -3.83
C THR A 73 -3.86 18.20 -4.44
N GLY A 74 -2.65 18.69 -4.72
CA GLY A 74 -2.41 20.03 -5.23
C GLY A 74 -2.72 21.13 -4.22
N GLU A 75 -2.80 20.81 -2.92
CA GLU A 75 -2.91 21.80 -1.85
C GLU A 75 -1.60 22.60 -1.73
N PHE A 76 -0.46 21.93 -1.87
CA PHE A 76 0.86 22.56 -2.01
C PHE A 76 1.69 21.85 -3.09
N PRO A 77 1.41 22.12 -4.38
CA PRO A 77 2.12 21.46 -5.47
C PRO A 77 3.60 21.92 -5.48
N LEU A 78 4.51 20.99 -5.73
CA LEU A 78 5.91 21.32 -6.03
C LEU A 78 5.99 22.06 -7.37
N ALA A 79 6.71 23.19 -7.40
CA ALA A 79 7.05 23.81 -8.67
C ALA A 79 8.03 22.89 -9.47
N PRO A 80 8.05 22.97 -10.81
CA PRO A 80 9.01 22.21 -11.60
C PRO A 80 10.45 22.49 -11.16
N GLY A 81 11.15 21.47 -10.67
CA GLY A 81 12.53 21.57 -10.18
C GLY A 81 12.67 21.94 -8.69
N GLU A 82 11.55 22.07 -7.97
CA GLU A 82 11.55 22.25 -6.52
C GLU A 82 11.70 20.91 -5.81
N ILE A 83 12.68 20.82 -4.89
CA ILE A 83 12.85 19.69 -3.98
C ILE A 83 12.42 20.19 -2.61
N ARG A 84 11.29 19.72 -2.08
CA ARG A 84 10.94 19.95 -0.67
C ARG A 84 11.76 18.95 0.16
N PRO A 85 12.64 19.43 1.07
CA PRO A 85 13.30 18.52 1.99
C PRO A 85 12.24 17.87 2.86
N SER A 86 12.29 16.54 2.98
CA SER A 86 11.43 15.78 3.89
C SER A 86 11.43 16.45 5.27
N SER A 87 10.24 16.64 5.81
CA SER A 87 10.02 17.29 7.10
C SER A 87 10.54 16.43 8.27
N THR A 88 10.94 15.19 8.01
CA THR A 88 11.43 14.17 8.95
C THR A 88 12.83 14.43 9.54
N GLY A 89 13.59 15.41 9.03
CA GLY A 89 14.93 15.72 9.54
C GLY A 89 15.96 14.59 9.30
N ILE A 90 16.97 14.44 10.19
CA ILE A 90 17.94 13.35 10.08
C ILE A 90 17.29 12.05 10.58
N MET A 91 16.92 11.18 9.64
CA MET A 91 16.30 9.89 9.93
C MET A 91 17.32 8.91 10.54
N GLY A 92 17.05 8.45 11.76
CA GLY A 92 17.83 7.40 12.41
C GLY A 92 17.20 6.04 12.17
N ASN A 93 17.90 5.15 11.46
CA ASN A 93 17.49 3.76 11.17
C ASN A 93 16.18 3.62 10.34
N PRO A 94 16.17 4.09 9.08
CA PRO A 94 15.00 4.07 8.18
C PRO A 94 14.38 2.67 8.02
N ASP A 95 15.22 1.63 7.94
CA ASP A 95 14.77 0.25 7.77
C ASP A 95 13.90 -0.24 8.93
N GLN A 96 14.26 0.14 10.15
CA GLN A 96 13.48 -0.20 11.34
C GLN A 96 12.13 0.52 11.34
N MET A 97 12.13 1.82 10.99
CA MET A 97 10.92 2.64 10.99
C MET A 97 9.87 2.12 10.00
N ILE A 98 10.28 1.84 8.76
CA ILE A 98 9.34 1.32 7.75
C ILE A 98 8.88 -0.09 8.09
N ARG A 99 9.73 -0.93 8.70
CA ARG A 99 9.33 -2.26 9.16
C ARG A 99 8.26 -2.17 10.24
N GLU A 100 8.44 -1.28 11.22
CA GLU A 100 7.46 -1.05 12.28
C GLU A 100 6.13 -0.52 11.71
N ALA A 101 6.18 0.41 10.76
CA ALA A 101 4.98 0.90 10.07
C ALA A 101 4.25 -0.21 9.28
N VAL A 102 4.99 -1.08 8.58
CA VAL A 102 4.40 -2.23 7.88
C VAL A 102 3.78 -3.22 8.87
N GLN A 103 4.45 -3.49 9.99
CA GLN A 103 3.94 -4.39 11.03
C GLN A 103 2.67 -3.83 11.67
N GLU A 104 2.61 -2.53 11.95
CA GLU A 104 1.42 -1.86 12.49
C GLU A 104 0.22 -1.98 11.53
N GLU A 105 0.41 -1.67 10.25
CA GLU A 105 -0.64 -1.83 9.24
C GLU A 105 -1.08 -3.29 9.10
N LEU A 106 -0.13 -4.23 9.15
CA LEU A 106 -0.44 -5.66 9.09
C LEU A 106 -1.33 -6.09 10.26
N GLU A 107 -0.99 -5.67 11.48
CA GLU A 107 -1.74 -5.99 12.69
C GLU A 107 -3.13 -5.35 12.70
N ASP A 108 -3.24 -4.05 12.37
CA ASP A 108 -4.52 -3.35 12.30
C ASP A 108 -5.45 -4.00 11.27
N LYS A 109 -4.96 -4.23 10.06
CA LYS A 109 -5.77 -4.78 8.97
C LYS A 109 -6.13 -6.25 9.22
N CYS A 110 -5.24 -7.06 9.78
CA CYS A 110 -5.56 -8.45 10.14
C CYS A 110 -6.62 -8.55 11.24
N GLY A 111 -6.74 -7.54 12.10
CA GLY A 111 -7.80 -7.44 13.10
C GLY A 111 -9.20 -7.14 12.52
N LYS A 112 -9.28 -6.71 11.25
CA LYS A 112 -10.53 -6.32 10.60
C LYS A 112 -11.25 -7.49 9.95
N LYS A 113 -12.56 -7.31 9.75
CA LYS A 113 -13.44 -8.26 9.06
C LYS A 113 -14.11 -7.58 7.90
N TYR A 114 -13.89 -8.14 6.72
CA TYR A 114 -14.45 -7.67 5.47
C TYR A 114 -15.60 -8.57 5.02
N ALA A 115 -16.50 -8.02 4.22
CA ALA A 115 -17.67 -8.70 3.68
C ALA A 115 -17.94 -8.26 2.23
N GLY A 116 -18.88 -8.95 1.57
CA GLY A 116 -19.34 -8.57 0.24
C GLY A 116 -18.46 -9.05 -0.92
N VAL A 117 -17.45 -9.88 -0.65
CA VAL A 117 -16.53 -10.46 -1.63
C VAL A 117 -16.31 -11.94 -1.35
N ASP A 118 -15.90 -12.71 -2.37
CA ASP A 118 -15.59 -14.13 -2.24
C ASP A 118 -14.23 -14.34 -1.57
N GLU A 119 -13.27 -13.46 -1.87
CA GLU A 119 -11.95 -13.43 -1.26
C GLU A 119 -11.53 -12.00 -0.92
N THR A 120 -10.79 -11.85 0.17
CA THR A 120 -10.15 -10.59 0.55
C THR A 120 -8.65 -10.73 0.52
N TRP A 121 -7.96 -9.83 -0.16
CA TRP A 121 -6.50 -9.74 -0.15
C TRP A 121 -6.08 -8.45 0.56
N LEU A 122 -4.93 -8.49 1.22
CA LEU A 122 -4.30 -7.31 1.81
C LEU A 122 -3.09 -6.93 0.96
N CYS A 123 -3.01 -5.66 0.58
CA CYS A 123 -1.87 -5.06 -0.10
C CYS A 123 -1.29 -3.95 0.76
N ILE A 124 -0.15 -4.20 1.40
CA ILE A 124 0.61 -3.16 2.10
C ILE A 124 1.62 -2.59 1.11
N ASN A 125 1.44 -1.33 0.72
CA ASN A 125 2.35 -0.60 -0.14
C ASN A 125 3.37 0.17 0.71
N MET A 126 4.64 -0.20 0.61
CA MET A 126 5.74 0.51 1.24
C MET A 126 6.13 1.70 0.36
N PHE A 127 5.89 2.90 0.88
CA PHE A 127 6.44 4.11 0.31
C PHE A 127 7.79 4.40 0.97
N ALA A 128 8.81 3.69 0.51
CA ALA A 128 10.13 3.63 1.13
C ALA A 128 11.22 4.09 0.15
N ALA A 129 11.22 5.38 -0.19
CA ALA A 129 12.11 5.95 -1.22
C ALA A 129 13.62 5.77 -0.92
N LEU A 130 13.98 5.46 0.33
CA LEU A 130 15.37 5.25 0.77
C LEU A 130 15.76 3.77 0.86
N ASN A 131 14.83 2.84 0.70
CA ASN A 131 15.11 1.41 0.84
C ASN A 131 15.53 0.78 -0.49
N ASP A 132 16.59 -0.02 -0.44
CA ASP A 132 16.98 -0.92 -1.52
C ASP A 132 16.30 -2.30 -1.36
N ALA A 133 16.49 -3.17 -2.35
CA ALA A 133 15.93 -4.51 -2.30
C ALA A 133 16.45 -5.36 -1.13
N GLU A 134 17.66 -5.09 -0.62
CA GLU A 134 18.25 -5.81 0.51
C GLU A 134 17.56 -5.42 1.83
N SER A 135 17.33 -4.13 2.04
CA SER A 135 16.54 -3.59 3.16
C SER A 135 15.12 -4.16 3.18
N VAL A 136 14.45 -4.22 2.04
CA VAL A 136 13.10 -4.82 1.97
C VAL A 136 13.14 -6.32 2.24
N ALA A 137 14.17 -7.03 1.76
CA ALA A 137 14.33 -8.45 2.06
C ALA A 137 14.62 -8.71 3.55
N GLY A 138 15.32 -7.79 4.23
CA GLY A 138 15.50 -7.80 5.68
C GLY A 138 14.18 -7.62 6.41
N CYS A 139 13.40 -6.60 6.04
CA CYS A 139 12.06 -6.34 6.58
C CYS A 139 11.17 -7.58 6.48
N LEU A 140 11.08 -8.19 5.29
CA LEU A 140 10.26 -9.39 5.03
C LEU A 140 10.57 -10.58 5.95
N LYS A 141 11.83 -10.75 6.39
CA LYS A 141 12.21 -11.87 7.27
C LYS A 141 11.75 -11.69 8.71
N GLU A 142 11.48 -10.46 9.11
CA GLU A 142 11.17 -10.07 10.48
C GLU A 142 9.68 -9.74 10.66
N LEU A 143 8.91 -9.63 9.58
CA LEU A 143 7.47 -9.44 9.66
C LEU A 143 6.78 -10.66 10.27
N GLU A 144 5.93 -10.41 11.25
CA GLU A 144 5.14 -11.42 11.92
C GLU A 144 3.68 -11.31 11.45
N VAL A 145 3.30 -12.18 10.51
CA VAL A 145 1.90 -12.26 10.07
C VAL A 145 1.05 -12.83 11.20
N PRO A 146 -0.01 -12.12 11.65
CA PRO A 146 -0.89 -12.63 12.70
C PRO A 146 -1.51 -13.97 12.29
N ALA A 147 -1.37 -14.99 13.15
CA ALA A 147 -1.84 -16.36 12.84
C ALA A 147 -3.36 -16.45 12.58
N THR A 148 -4.13 -15.44 13.00
CA THR A 148 -5.57 -15.35 12.76
C THR A 148 -5.87 -14.09 11.96
N HIS A 149 -6.22 -14.26 10.69
CA HIS A 149 -6.71 -13.20 9.80
C HIS A 149 -7.70 -13.78 8.78
N ASN A 150 -8.43 -12.93 8.07
CA ASN A 150 -9.41 -13.35 7.05
C ASN A 150 -8.92 -13.15 5.61
N PHE A 151 -7.67 -12.70 5.44
CA PHE A 151 -7.10 -12.53 4.11
C PHE A 151 -6.71 -13.87 3.48
N ALA A 152 -7.11 -14.08 2.23
CA ALA A 152 -6.69 -15.22 1.43
C ALA A 152 -5.24 -15.07 0.93
N ARG A 153 -4.79 -13.82 0.77
CA ARG A 153 -3.43 -13.45 0.38
C ARG A 153 -3.03 -12.14 1.05
N ILE A 154 -1.78 -12.05 1.45
CA ILE A 154 -1.17 -10.81 1.94
C ILE A 154 0.05 -10.51 1.10
N TYR A 155 0.13 -9.29 0.59
CA TYR A 155 1.21 -8.80 -0.25
C TYR A 155 1.86 -7.60 0.41
N LEU A 156 3.19 -7.61 0.42
CA LEU A 156 4.02 -6.42 0.60
C LEU A 156 4.48 -5.95 -0.78
N THR A 157 4.27 -4.68 -1.08
CA THR A 157 4.57 -4.09 -2.38
C THR A 157 5.44 -2.86 -2.23
N TYR A 158 6.33 -2.62 -3.19
CA TYR A 158 7.24 -1.48 -3.21
C TYR A 158 7.72 -1.21 -4.62
N THR A 159 8.19 0.01 -4.88
CA THR A 159 8.89 0.34 -6.13
C THR A 159 10.39 0.27 -5.85
N ALA A 160 11.10 -0.59 -6.58
CA ALA A 160 12.56 -0.68 -6.46
C ALA A 160 13.20 0.65 -6.89
N PRO A 161 14.34 1.05 -6.30
CA PRO A 161 15.08 2.24 -6.73
C PRO A 161 15.37 2.24 -8.24
N GLU A 162 15.52 3.43 -8.84
CA GLU A 162 15.79 3.55 -10.29
C GLU A 162 17.03 2.76 -10.74
N HIS A 163 18.08 2.75 -9.91
CA HIS A 163 19.31 2.00 -10.19
C HIS A 163 19.14 0.48 -10.15
N GLU A 164 18.03 -0.02 -9.58
CA GLU A 164 17.61 -1.42 -9.60
C GLU A 164 16.54 -1.71 -10.67
N GLY A 165 16.18 -0.70 -11.46
CA GLY A 165 15.26 -0.81 -12.60
C GLY A 165 13.90 -0.15 -12.40
N GLY A 166 13.64 0.49 -11.25
CA GLY A 166 12.43 1.32 -11.06
C GLY A 166 11.11 0.54 -11.13
N LYS A 167 11.14 -0.77 -10.90
CA LYS A 167 9.97 -1.64 -11.11
C LYS A 167 9.16 -1.76 -9.83
N TYR A 168 7.85 -1.79 -9.99
CA TYR A 168 6.95 -2.23 -8.94
C TYR A 168 7.16 -3.73 -8.67
N ILE A 169 7.26 -4.09 -7.40
CA ILE A 169 7.49 -5.45 -6.94
C ILE A 169 6.39 -5.79 -5.94
N ALA A 170 5.78 -6.97 -6.15
CA ALA A 170 4.88 -7.59 -5.18
C ALA A 170 5.53 -8.83 -4.57
N LYS A 171 5.51 -8.94 -3.25
CA LYS A 171 5.97 -10.09 -2.50
C LYS A 171 4.83 -10.62 -1.65
N ARG A 172 4.40 -11.85 -1.96
CA ARG A 172 3.40 -12.55 -1.15
C ARG A 172 4.04 -13.03 0.16
N ILE A 173 3.42 -12.71 1.29
CA ILE A 173 3.87 -13.06 2.64
C ILE A 173 2.90 -13.99 3.38
N ALA A 174 1.65 -14.13 2.90
CA ALA A 174 0.69 -15.15 3.31
C ALA A 174 -0.27 -15.48 2.14
#